data_AF-A0A0C2ZKA8-F1
#
_entry.id   AF-A0A0C2ZKA8-F1
#
_cell.length_a   1.000
_cell.length_b   1.000
_cell.length_c   1.000
_cell.angle_alpha   90.00
_cell.angle_beta   90.00
_cell.angle_gamma   90.00
#
_symmetry.space_group_name_H-M   'P 1'
#
loop_
_entity.id
_entity.type
_entity.pdbx_description
1 polymer ?
#
loop_
_entity_poly.entity_id
_entity_poly.type
_entity_poly.pdbx_seq_one_letter_code
_entity_poly.pdbx_strand_id
1 'polypeptide(L)'
;MYQQFSASTPADYGQTIINAPVAGPSTVAPHATTTTTTTAGTTATTQPTAVTAAGSNTGTNTASHHQKPQPLVATGDWANELVQLAKTAELKKHSLTLQLHTAHIVSAHATLEQKDKAIQDVREQKNKLDSERIRLLNCLAEINADRDKADLMETSISRECAELRQQIAALQEGEYSIAKRDVDRLRAELGQPSLPPLQTTLDEKTSQ
;
A
#
# COMPACT_ATOMS: atom_id res chain seq x y z
N MET A 1 -42.50 -22.89 38.87
CA MET A 1 -41.05 -22.84 39.15
C MET A 1 -40.41 -22.07 38.02
N TYR A 2 -40.17 -20.77 38.19
CA TYR A 2 -39.61 -19.91 37.15
C TYR A 2 -38.08 -19.93 37.22
N GLN A 3 -37.39 -20.13 36.09
CA GLN A 3 -35.97 -19.78 35.97
C GLN A 3 -35.83 -18.48 35.19
N GLN A 4 -35.10 -17.53 35.76
CA GLN A 4 -34.67 -16.31 35.11
C GLN A 4 -33.39 -16.59 34.32
N PHE A 5 -33.31 -16.11 33.08
CA PHE A 5 -32.03 -15.96 32.38
C PHE A 5 -31.55 -14.51 32.55
N SER A 6 -30.41 -14.35 33.22
CA SER A 6 -29.75 -13.05 33.39
C SER A 6 -28.94 -12.68 32.15
N ALA A 7 -28.97 -11.40 31.78
CA ALA A 7 -28.22 -10.88 30.63
C ALA A 7 -26.73 -10.73 30.93
N SER A 8 -25.88 -11.10 29.97
CA SER A 8 -24.43 -10.87 29.99
C SER A 8 -24.10 -9.55 29.30
N THR A 9 -23.42 -8.64 29.98
CA THR A 9 -22.90 -7.39 29.39
C THR A 9 -21.63 -7.63 28.55
N PRO A 10 -21.38 -6.84 27.49
CA PRO A 10 -20.17 -6.98 26.66
C PRO A 10 -18.91 -6.49 27.40
N ALA A 11 -17.77 -7.09 27.06
CA ALA A 11 -16.48 -6.74 27.65
C ALA A 11 -15.90 -5.44 27.06
N ASP A 12 -15.57 -4.50 27.94
CA ASP A 12 -14.75 -3.33 27.68
C ASP A 12 -13.29 -3.75 27.40
N TYR A 13 -12.74 -3.30 26.27
CA TYR A 13 -11.32 -3.46 25.95
C TYR A 13 -10.67 -2.10 25.71
N GLY A 14 -10.55 -1.35 26.81
CA GLY A 14 -9.72 -0.16 26.90
C GLY A 14 -8.22 -0.44 26.73
N GLN A 15 -7.58 0.53 26.10
CA GLN A 15 -6.14 0.84 26.01
C GLN A 15 -5.13 0.00 26.83
N THR A 16 -4.00 -0.32 26.18
CA THR A 16 -2.71 -0.49 26.87
C THR A 16 -1.67 0.50 26.33
N ILE A 17 -0.78 0.90 27.23
CA ILE A 17 0.09 2.07 27.12
C ILE A 17 1.50 1.70 26.63
N ILE A 18 2.08 2.61 25.85
CA ILE A 18 3.50 2.93 25.66
C ILE A 18 4.49 2.02 26.43
N ASN A 19 5.37 1.31 25.70
CA ASN A 19 6.77 1.21 26.11
C ASN A 19 7.72 0.93 24.94
N ALA A 20 8.84 1.66 24.89
CA ALA A 20 9.99 1.34 24.04
C ALA A 20 11.14 0.88 24.94
N PRO A 21 12.06 0.03 24.45
CA PRO A 21 13.47 0.40 24.66
C PRO A 21 14.47 -0.03 23.56
N VAL A 22 15.44 0.86 23.37
CA VAL A 22 16.89 0.59 23.20
C VAL A 22 17.41 -0.07 21.90
N ALA A 23 18.53 0.50 21.42
CA ALA A 23 19.26 0.09 20.23
C ALA A 23 20.37 -0.94 20.50
N GLY A 24 20.74 -1.72 19.48
CA GLY A 24 21.92 -2.60 19.47
C GLY A 24 22.36 -2.93 18.02
N PRO A 25 23.66 -2.96 17.68
CA PRO A 25 24.11 -2.96 16.28
C PRO A 25 24.62 -4.31 15.76
N SER A 26 24.31 -4.65 14.50
CA SER A 26 25.05 -5.57 13.61
C SER A 26 24.28 -5.77 12.29
N THR A 27 24.86 -6.17 11.16
CA THR A 27 26.24 -6.09 10.63
C THR A 27 26.08 -6.32 9.12
N VAL A 28 26.68 -5.49 8.26
CA VAL A 28 26.51 -5.59 6.80
C VAL A 28 27.74 -6.24 6.16
N ALA A 29 27.53 -7.30 5.37
CA ALA A 29 28.49 -7.82 4.41
C ALA A 29 27.74 -8.40 3.17
N PRO A 30 28.36 -8.43 1.97
CA PRO A 30 27.59 -8.37 0.72
C PRO A 30 27.56 -9.69 -0.07
N HIS A 31 26.57 -9.79 -0.97
CA HIS A 31 26.66 -10.67 -2.14
C HIS A 31 26.35 -9.91 -3.42
N ALA A 32 27.19 -10.10 -4.43
CA ALA A 32 27.01 -9.62 -5.79
C ALA A 32 27.12 -10.81 -6.76
N THR A 33 26.32 -10.78 -7.85
CA THR A 33 26.51 -11.39 -9.20
C THR A 33 25.16 -11.22 -9.91
N THR A 34 24.95 -10.16 -10.70
CA THR A 34 25.21 -10.08 -12.16
C THR A 34 24.28 -10.96 -13.00
N THR A 35 23.42 -10.36 -13.84
CA THR A 35 23.30 -10.61 -15.31
C THR A 35 22.40 -9.52 -15.95
N THR A 36 22.74 -9.18 -17.19
CA THR A 36 22.36 -8.08 -18.11
C THR A 36 20.86 -7.99 -18.51
N THR A 37 20.32 -7.03 -19.30
CA THR A 37 20.89 -6.24 -20.42
C THR A 37 19.95 -5.07 -20.86
N THR A 38 20.52 -3.90 -21.26
CA THR A 38 20.15 -3.03 -22.43
C THR A 38 18.69 -2.52 -22.59
N THR A 39 18.31 -1.27 -22.91
CA THR A 39 18.86 0.01 -23.49
C THR A 39 17.96 1.16 -22.94
N ALA A 40 18.19 2.47 -23.05
CA ALA A 40 19.31 3.37 -23.42
C ALA A 40 18.94 4.82 -23.00
N GLY A 41 19.89 5.76 -23.03
CA GLY A 41 19.61 7.20 -22.82
C GLY A 41 20.89 8.03 -22.67
N THR A 42 21.12 8.97 -23.59
CA THR A 42 22.41 9.69 -23.72
C THR A 42 22.28 11.17 -23.38
N THR A 43 22.93 11.61 -22.29
CA THR A 43 23.51 12.96 -22.13
C THR A 43 24.53 12.94 -20.99
N ALA A 44 25.77 13.38 -21.26
CA ALA A 44 26.85 13.42 -20.26
C ALA A 44 27.40 14.84 -20.11
N THR A 45 27.48 15.33 -18.87
CA THR A 45 28.10 16.62 -18.51
C THR A 45 28.71 16.55 -17.11
N THR A 46 30.03 16.35 -17.03
CA THR A 46 30.93 16.46 -15.86
C THR A 46 32.35 16.14 -16.40
N GLN A 47 33.50 16.62 -15.90
CA GLN A 47 33.89 17.43 -14.73
C GLN A 47 35.36 17.90 -14.96
N PRO A 48 35.82 19.07 -14.47
CA PRO A 48 37.23 19.47 -14.59
C PRO A 48 38.14 18.81 -13.53
N THR A 49 39.37 18.51 -13.94
CA THR A 49 40.44 17.84 -13.18
C THR A 49 41.27 18.79 -12.30
N ALA A 50 42.02 18.22 -11.36
CA ALA A 50 42.91 18.92 -10.43
C ALA A 50 44.42 18.67 -10.72
N VAL A 51 45.27 19.56 -10.17
CA VAL A 51 46.74 19.46 -9.93
C VAL A 51 47.67 19.12 -11.12
N THR A 52 48.75 19.86 -11.38
CA THR A 52 49.98 19.89 -10.57
C THR A 52 50.95 20.96 -11.12
N ALA A 53 51.84 21.52 -10.29
CA ALA A 53 52.86 22.49 -10.71
C ALA A 53 54.17 21.84 -11.19
N ALA A 54 54.83 22.46 -12.16
CA ALA A 54 56.25 22.23 -12.49
C ALA A 54 56.86 23.52 -13.06
N GLY A 55 58.02 23.94 -12.57
CA GLY A 55 58.77 25.09 -13.09
C GLY A 55 60.03 24.65 -13.86
N SER A 56 60.62 25.57 -14.62
CA SER A 56 62.01 25.47 -15.11
C SER A 56 62.56 26.84 -15.52
N ASN A 57 63.87 27.03 -15.35
CA ASN A 57 64.59 28.31 -15.45
C ASN A 57 65.35 28.48 -16.78
N THR A 58 65.42 29.71 -17.25
CA THR A 58 66.51 30.39 -18.00
C THR A 58 66.29 31.90 -17.79
N GLY A 59 67.21 32.78 -17.38
CA GLY A 59 68.67 32.82 -17.48
C GLY A 59 69.10 33.41 -18.84
N THR A 60 69.85 34.51 -19.00
CA THR A 60 70.49 35.50 -18.09
C THR A 60 70.81 36.79 -18.89
N ASN A 61 71.11 37.91 -18.20
CA ASN A 61 72.05 39.02 -18.55
C ASN A 61 71.49 40.41 -18.16
N THR A 62 71.89 41.01 -17.04
CA THR A 62 73.11 41.83 -16.82
C THR A 62 73.13 43.18 -17.54
N ALA A 63 72.69 44.22 -16.83
CA ALA A 63 73.20 45.58 -16.97
C ALA A 63 73.40 46.17 -15.57
N SER A 64 74.65 46.35 -15.17
CA SER A 64 75.02 46.87 -13.85
C SER A 64 74.91 48.39 -13.81
N HIS A 65 74.23 48.93 -12.79
CA HIS A 65 74.36 50.32 -12.39
C HIS A 65 74.59 50.40 -10.88
N HIS A 66 75.78 50.85 -10.49
CA HIS A 66 76.10 51.15 -9.10
C HIS A 66 75.42 52.47 -8.70
N GLN A 67 74.35 52.39 -7.92
CA GLN A 67 73.90 53.52 -7.11
C GLN A 67 74.17 53.21 -5.63
N LYS A 68 74.70 54.21 -4.93
CA LYS A 68 75.11 54.10 -3.52
C LYS A 68 73.93 53.65 -2.66
N PRO A 69 74.14 52.78 -1.64
CA PRO A 69 73.11 52.47 -0.66
C PRO A 69 72.85 53.72 0.19
N GLN A 70 71.85 54.51 -0.19
CA GLN A 70 71.22 55.42 0.78
C GLN A 70 70.52 54.55 1.83
N PRO A 71 70.59 54.91 3.12
CA PRO A 71 69.84 54.20 4.14
C PRO A 71 68.35 54.36 3.84
N LEU A 72 67.67 53.26 3.50
CA LEU A 72 66.21 53.20 3.44
C LEU A 72 65.66 53.39 4.85
N VAL A 73 65.48 54.65 5.25
CA VAL A 73 64.63 54.99 6.38
C VAL A 73 63.22 54.58 6.00
N ALA A 74 62.69 53.57 6.66
CA ALA A 74 61.33 53.07 6.42
C ALA A 74 60.27 54.01 7.01
N THR A 75 60.21 55.24 6.49
CA THR A 75 59.01 56.09 6.54
C THR A 75 57.99 55.52 5.56
N GLY A 76 57.40 54.38 5.91
CA GLY A 76 56.48 53.60 5.07
C GLY A 76 55.35 53.02 5.90
N ASP A 77 54.19 52.84 5.27
CA ASP A 77 52.88 52.73 5.92
C ASP A 77 52.56 51.34 6.53
N TRP A 78 53.60 50.61 6.98
CA TRP A 78 53.53 49.19 7.37
C TRP A 78 52.48 48.90 8.45
N ALA A 79 52.24 49.83 9.37
CA ALA A 79 51.22 49.70 10.40
C ALA A 79 49.81 49.73 9.81
N ASN A 80 49.56 50.57 8.80
CA ASN A 80 48.29 50.61 8.07
C ASN A 80 48.12 49.39 7.17
N GLU A 81 49.19 48.91 6.51
CA GLU A 81 49.17 47.65 5.75
C GLU A 81 48.84 46.45 6.65
N LEU A 82 49.42 46.37 7.85
CA LEU A 82 49.13 45.32 8.83
C LEU A 82 47.66 45.36 9.29
N VAL A 83 47.12 46.56 9.54
CA VAL A 83 45.70 46.75 9.89
C VAL A 83 44.78 46.39 8.71
N GLN A 84 45.14 46.72 7.47
CA GLN A 84 44.40 46.30 6.27
C GLN A 84 44.44 44.78 6.08
N LEU A 85 45.58 44.14 6.32
CA LEU A 85 45.71 42.68 6.24
C LEU A 85 44.87 41.98 7.31
N ALA A 86 44.86 42.50 8.55
CA ALA A 86 44.02 41.99 9.63
C ALA A 86 42.52 42.10 9.30
N LYS A 87 42.06 43.29 8.84
CA LYS A 87 40.67 43.49 8.39
C LYS A 87 40.31 42.57 7.21
N THR A 88 41.24 42.33 6.30
CA THR A 88 41.05 41.41 5.16
C THR A 88 40.93 39.96 5.62
N ALA A 89 41.72 39.54 6.61
CA ALA A 89 41.62 38.21 7.20
C ALA A 89 40.31 38.01 7.98
N GLU A 90 39.87 39.02 8.74
CA GLU A 90 38.59 39.02 9.45
C GLU A 90 37.40 39.00 8.49
N LEU A 91 37.41 39.80 7.42
CA LEU A 91 36.40 39.76 6.37
C LEU A 91 36.34 38.38 5.68
N LYS A 92 37.49 37.76 5.39
CA LYS A 92 37.56 36.40 4.82
C LYS A 92 36.98 35.35 5.77
N LYS A 93 37.26 35.45 7.07
CA LYS A 93 36.67 34.59 8.11
C LYS A 93 35.14 34.72 8.11
N HIS A 94 34.60 35.93 8.17
CA HIS A 94 33.15 36.16 8.16
C HIS A 94 32.48 35.70 6.86
N SER A 95 33.12 35.95 5.70
CA SER A 95 32.64 35.47 4.39
C SER A 95 32.56 33.94 4.34
N LEU A 96 33.59 33.24 4.80
CA LEU A 96 33.58 31.77 4.88
C LEU A 96 32.52 31.24 5.84
N THR A 97 32.34 31.88 7.01
CA THR A 97 31.28 31.52 7.96
C THR A 97 29.89 31.69 7.34
N LEU A 98 29.66 32.78 6.62
CA LEU A 98 28.41 33.01 5.90
C LEU A 98 28.17 31.96 4.81
N GLN A 99 29.18 31.66 3.98
CA GLN A 99 29.10 30.61 2.96
C GLN A 99 28.73 29.24 3.54
N LEU A 100 29.33 28.86 4.69
CA LEU A 100 29.02 27.61 5.38
C LEU A 100 27.56 27.59 5.86
N HIS A 101 27.08 28.68 6.47
CA HIS A 101 25.67 28.78 6.87
C HIS A 101 24.71 28.75 5.68
N THR A 102 25.04 29.42 4.57
CA THR A 102 24.26 29.34 3.32
C THR A 102 24.19 27.91 2.79
N ALA A 103 25.30 27.17 2.78
CA ALA A 103 25.32 25.76 2.35
C ALA A 103 24.45 24.87 3.25
N HIS A 104 24.50 25.07 4.58
CA HIS A 104 23.64 24.35 5.52
C HIS A 104 22.15 24.68 5.32
N ILE A 105 21.80 25.96 5.11
CA ILE A 105 20.42 26.40 4.84
C ILE A 105 19.89 25.76 3.55
N VAL A 106 20.67 25.80 2.46
CA VAL A 106 20.28 25.19 1.17
C VAL A 106 20.11 23.66 1.29
N SER A 107 21.02 22.98 2.01
CA SER A 107 20.90 21.53 2.27
C SER A 107 19.68 21.18 3.12
N ALA A 108 19.36 21.99 4.12
CA ALA A 108 18.15 21.83 4.93
C ALA A 108 16.87 22.05 4.09
N HIS A 109 16.85 23.05 3.21
CA HIS A 109 15.73 23.29 2.28
C HIS A 109 15.49 22.11 1.34
N ALA A 110 16.53 21.60 0.67
CA ALA A 110 16.39 20.44 -0.21
C ALA A 110 15.88 19.18 0.54
N THR A 111 16.31 19.02 1.80
CA THR A 111 15.80 17.94 2.67
C THR A 111 14.33 18.14 3.03
N LEU A 112 13.92 19.38 3.34
CA LEU A 112 12.54 19.74 3.67
C LEU A 112 11.60 19.49 2.48
N GLU A 113 11.96 19.96 1.28
CA GLU A 113 11.20 19.72 0.04
C GLU A 113 11.03 18.22 -0.25
N GLN A 114 12.08 17.42 -0.04
CA GLN A 114 11.99 15.96 -0.17
C GLN A 114 11.01 15.33 0.83
N LYS A 115 10.96 15.84 2.08
CA LYS A 115 10.02 15.35 3.11
C LYS A 115 8.59 15.79 2.82
N ASP A 116 8.36 17.02 2.37
CA ASP A 116 7.03 17.52 2.01
C ASP A 116 6.44 16.72 0.84
N LYS A 117 7.26 16.43 -0.18
CA LYS A 117 6.85 15.52 -1.26
C LYS A 117 6.48 14.13 -0.72
N ALA A 118 7.32 13.53 0.13
CA ALA A 118 7.02 12.22 0.71
C ALA A 118 5.73 12.22 1.56
N ILE A 119 5.44 13.33 2.26
CA ILE A 119 4.16 13.52 2.99
C ILE A 119 2.98 13.58 2.02
N GLN A 120 3.12 14.27 0.88
CA GLN A 120 2.08 14.31 -0.15
C GLN A 120 1.83 12.93 -0.76
N ASP A 121 2.89 12.21 -1.14
CA ASP A 121 2.80 10.86 -1.71
C ASP A 121 2.08 9.89 -0.74
N VAL A 122 2.40 9.94 0.56
CA VAL A 122 1.75 9.13 1.61
C VAL A 122 0.28 9.53 1.81
N ARG A 123 -0.07 10.82 1.73
CA ARG A 123 -1.47 11.29 1.82
C ARG A 123 -2.31 10.80 0.64
N GLU A 124 -1.76 10.79 -0.57
CA GLU A 124 -2.43 10.28 -1.76
C GLU A 124 -2.65 8.75 -1.67
N GLN A 125 -1.62 8.00 -1.28
CA GLN A 125 -1.72 6.56 -1.05
C GLN A 125 -2.79 6.23 0.00
N LYS A 126 -2.83 6.98 1.11
CA LYS A 126 -3.88 6.83 2.13
C LYS A 126 -5.27 7.07 1.54
N ASN A 127 -5.48 8.17 0.82
CA ASN A 127 -6.77 8.50 0.22
C ASN A 127 -7.26 7.41 -0.76
N LYS A 128 -6.33 6.82 -1.53
CA LYS A 128 -6.63 5.68 -2.42
C LYS A 128 -7.06 4.44 -1.63
N LEU A 129 -6.37 4.11 -0.54
CA LEU A 129 -6.73 2.98 0.34
C LEU A 129 -8.06 3.20 1.07
N ASP A 130 -8.34 4.42 1.54
CA ASP A 130 -9.62 4.78 2.17
C ASP A 130 -10.78 4.67 1.15
N SER A 131 -10.56 5.08 -0.10
CA SER A 131 -11.54 4.93 -1.19
C SER A 131 -11.83 3.46 -1.53
N GLU A 132 -10.78 2.63 -1.63
CA GLU A 132 -10.90 1.18 -1.84
C GLU A 132 -11.60 0.49 -0.65
N ARG A 133 -11.30 0.90 0.59
CA ARG A 133 -11.99 0.40 1.79
C ARG A 133 -13.49 0.68 1.73
N ILE A 134 -13.89 1.89 1.32
CA ILE A 134 -15.32 2.24 1.16
C ILE A 134 -15.96 1.38 0.07
N ARG A 135 -15.31 1.21 -1.09
CA ARG A 135 -15.83 0.34 -2.17
C ARG A 135 -16.06 -1.09 -1.69
N LEU A 136 -15.07 -1.68 -1.02
CA LEU A 136 -15.15 -3.07 -0.52
C LEU A 136 -16.23 -3.24 0.55
N LEU A 137 -16.44 -2.24 1.43
CA LEU A 137 -17.52 -2.26 2.40
C LEU A 137 -18.91 -2.21 1.73
N ASN A 138 -19.07 -1.42 0.66
CA ASN A 138 -20.32 -1.39 -0.10
C ASN A 138 -20.58 -2.74 -0.78
N CYS A 139 -19.59 -3.32 -1.47
CA CYS A 139 -19.73 -4.66 -2.09
C CYS A 139 -20.04 -5.75 -1.05
N LEU A 140 -19.47 -5.67 0.16
CA LEU A 140 -19.81 -6.60 1.25
C LEU A 140 -21.24 -6.42 1.75
N ALA A 141 -21.76 -5.18 1.79
CA ALA A 141 -23.15 -4.92 2.14
C ALA A 141 -24.12 -5.47 1.07
N GLU A 142 -23.80 -5.30 -0.21
CA GLU A 142 -24.55 -5.86 -1.35
C GLU A 142 -24.60 -7.39 -1.27
N ILE A 143 -23.45 -8.06 -1.11
CA ILE A 143 -23.38 -9.53 -1.00
C ILE A 143 -24.19 -10.07 0.19
N ASN A 144 -24.19 -9.37 1.34
CA ASN A 144 -25.01 -9.78 2.48
C ASN A 144 -26.51 -9.62 2.19
N ALA A 145 -26.92 -8.53 1.53
CA ALA A 145 -28.32 -8.34 1.15
C ALA A 145 -28.81 -9.37 0.12
N ASP A 146 -27.97 -9.74 -0.84
CA ASP A 146 -28.26 -10.80 -1.82
C ASP A 146 -28.33 -12.19 -1.16
N ARG A 147 -27.47 -12.48 -0.17
CA ARG A 147 -27.58 -13.71 0.64
C ARG A 147 -28.90 -13.74 1.41
N ASP A 148 -29.21 -12.69 2.17
CA ASP A 148 -30.43 -12.65 3.00
C ASP A 148 -31.70 -12.79 2.14
N LYS A 149 -31.66 -12.28 0.90
CA LYS A 149 -32.71 -12.49 -0.12
C LYS A 149 -32.76 -13.93 -0.62
N ALA A 150 -31.61 -14.57 -0.86
CA ALA A 150 -31.54 -15.97 -1.27
C ALA A 150 -32.07 -16.91 -0.17
N ASP A 151 -31.69 -16.68 1.09
CA ASP A 151 -32.15 -17.43 2.27
C ASP A 151 -33.70 -17.35 2.41
N LEU A 152 -34.27 -16.16 2.17
CA LEU A 152 -35.72 -15.96 2.15
C LEU A 152 -36.41 -16.72 1.01
N MET A 153 -35.81 -16.71 -0.19
CA MET A 153 -36.32 -17.46 -1.35
C MET A 153 -36.24 -18.98 -1.13
N GLU A 154 -35.12 -19.48 -0.59
CA GLU A 154 -34.95 -20.90 -0.24
C GLU A 154 -36.01 -21.32 0.78
N THR A 155 -36.27 -20.49 1.80
CA THR A 155 -37.29 -20.75 2.82
C THR A 155 -38.70 -20.82 2.20
N SER A 156 -39.05 -19.93 1.26
CA SER A 156 -40.34 -19.97 0.55
C SER A 156 -40.47 -21.24 -0.29
N ILE A 157 -39.50 -21.51 -1.16
CA ILE A 157 -39.51 -22.67 -2.06
C ILE A 157 -39.53 -23.99 -1.27
N SER A 158 -38.78 -24.07 -0.17
CA SER A 158 -38.78 -25.24 0.72
C SER A 158 -40.14 -25.50 1.35
N ARG A 159 -40.85 -24.42 1.74
CA ARG A 159 -42.22 -24.49 2.26
C ARG A 159 -43.21 -24.95 1.19
N GLU A 160 -43.18 -24.31 0.02
CA GLU A 160 -44.02 -24.66 -1.14
C GLU A 160 -43.80 -26.13 -1.56
N CYS A 161 -42.55 -26.59 -1.58
CA CYS A 161 -42.21 -27.99 -1.83
C CYS A 161 -42.74 -28.95 -0.75
N ALA A 162 -42.73 -28.55 0.53
CA ALA A 162 -43.32 -29.35 1.60
C ALA A 162 -44.86 -29.43 1.48
N GLU A 163 -45.51 -28.30 1.19
CA GLU A 163 -46.95 -28.20 0.98
C GLU A 163 -47.40 -29.04 -0.23
N LEU A 164 -46.69 -28.95 -1.36
CA LEU A 164 -46.94 -29.77 -2.55
C LEU A 164 -46.74 -31.27 -2.30
N ARG A 165 -45.69 -31.66 -1.57
CA ARG A 165 -45.46 -33.08 -1.18
C ARG A 165 -46.58 -33.59 -0.28
N GLN A 166 -47.04 -32.78 0.68
CA GLN A 166 -48.17 -33.11 1.54
C GLN A 166 -49.47 -33.25 0.74
N GLN A 167 -49.72 -32.34 -0.21
CA GLN A 167 -50.90 -32.41 -1.09
C GLN A 167 -50.89 -33.65 -1.98
N ILE A 168 -49.73 -34.01 -2.56
CA ILE A 168 -49.57 -35.23 -3.34
C ILE A 168 -49.87 -36.46 -2.48
N ALA A 169 -49.29 -36.57 -1.29
CA ALA A 169 -49.54 -37.69 -0.38
C ALA A 169 -51.04 -37.80 0.00
N ALA A 170 -51.66 -36.69 0.36
CA ALA A 170 -53.09 -36.65 0.72
C ALA A 170 -54.01 -37.11 -0.44
N LEU A 171 -53.71 -36.69 -1.68
CA LEU A 171 -54.47 -37.12 -2.87
C LEU A 171 -54.22 -38.61 -3.19
N GLN A 172 -52.97 -39.08 -3.09
CA GLN A 172 -52.58 -40.46 -3.36
C GLN A 172 -53.22 -41.46 -2.38
N GLU A 173 -53.21 -41.14 -1.08
CA GLU A 173 -53.76 -42.01 -0.03
C GLU A 173 -55.29 -41.89 0.06
N GLY A 174 -55.85 -40.70 -0.15
CA GLY A 174 -57.28 -40.42 -0.10
C GLY A 174 -58.03 -40.79 -1.38
N GLU A 175 -58.51 -39.77 -2.10
CA GLU A 175 -59.46 -39.90 -3.21
C GLU A 175 -58.96 -40.81 -4.34
N TYR A 176 -57.66 -40.73 -4.69
CA TYR A 176 -57.09 -41.58 -5.74
C TYR A 176 -57.11 -43.07 -5.35
N SER A 177 -56.81 -43.42 -4.10
CA SER A 177 -56.80 -44.83 -3.67
C SER A 177 -58.20 -45.44 -3.67
N ILE A 178 -59.23 -44.65 -3.33
CA ILE A 178 -60.63 -45.05 -3.38
C ILE A 178 -61.06 -45.26 -4.84
N ALA A 179 -60.87 -44.24 -5.68
CA ALA A 179 -61.21 -44.30 -7.10
C ALA A 179 -60.51 -45.45 -7.83
N LYS A 180 -59.22 -45.70 -7.55
CA LYS A 180 -58.48 -46.85 -8.13
C LYS A 180 -59.11 -48.18 -7.73
N ARG A 181 -59.47 -48.38 -6.45
CA ARG A 181 -60.14 -49.62 -5.99
C ARG A 181 -61.48 -49.83 -6.68
N ASP A 182 -62.29 -48.79 -6.84
CA ASP A 182 -63.58 -48.90 -7.52
C ASP A 182 -63.41 -49.24 -9.02
N VAL A 183 -62.45 -48.62 -9.72
CA VAL A 183 -62.13 -48.94 -11.12
C VAL A 183 -61.57 -50.35 -11.28
N ASP A 184 -60.67 -50.78 -10.38
CA ASP A 184 -60.13 -52.14 -10.39
C ASP A 184 -61.21 -53.21 -10.11
N ARG A 185 -62.19 -52.91 -9.25
CA ARG A 185 -63.38 -53.77 -9.05
C ARG A 185 -64.21 -53.90 -10.33
N LEU A 186 -64.57 -52.78 -10.96
CA LEU A 186 -65.35 -52.77 -12.22
C LEU A 186 -64.59 -53.47 -13.36
N ARG A 187 -63.26 -53.34 -13.42
CA ARG A 187 -62.43 -54.08 -14.38
C ARG A 187 -62.45 -55.58 -14.14
N ALA A 188 -62.37 -56.02 -12.88
CA ALA A 188 -62.48 -57.43 -12.53
C ALA A 188 -63.86 -58.03 -12.90
N GLU A 189 -64.94 -57.29 -12.67
CA GLU A 189 -66.31 -57.67 -13.09
C GLU A 189 -66.44 -57.81 -14.63
N LEU A 190 -65.67 -57.03 -15.39
CA LEU A 190 -65.60 -57.09 -16.86
C LEU A 190 -64.51 -58.04 -17.40
N GLY A 191 -63.79 -58.77 -16.55
CA GLY A 191 -62.70 -59.67 -16.95
C GLY A 191 -61.43 -58.96 -17.46
N GLN A 192 -61.25 -57.68 -17.16
CA GLN A 192 -60.06 -56.89 -17.53
C GLN A 192 -59.00 -56.86 -16.42
N PRO A 193 -57.70 -56.74 -16.77
CA PRO A 193 -56.64 -56.58 -15.78
C PRO A 193 -56.71 -55.22 -15.06
N SER A 194 -56.24 -55.21 -13.80
CA SER A 194 -56.17 -54.01 -12.97
C SER A 194 -55.25 -52.93 -13.54
N LEU A 195 -55.48 -51.68 -13.13
CA LEU A 195 -54.66 -50.54 -13.53
C LEU A 195 -53.24 -50.63 -12.95
N PRO A 196 -52.20 -50.23 -13.72
CA PRO A 196 -50.84 -50.12 -13.21
C PRO A 196 -50.74 -49.12 -12.04
N PRO A 197 -49.70 -49.23 -11.20
CA PRO A 197 -49.51 -48.32 -10.08
C PRO A 197 -49.14 -46.91 -10.57
N LEU A 198 -49.61 -45.89 -9.84
CA LEU A 198 -49.44 -44.47 -10.19
C LEU A 198 -47.98 -44.06 -10.45
N GLN A 199 -47.04 -44.67 -9.71
CA GLN A 199 -45.61 -44.37 -9.85
C GLN A 199 -45.11 -44.58 -11.29
N THR A 200 -45.48 -45.69 -11.93
CA THR A 200 -45.12 -45.99 -13.33
C THR A 200 -45.52 -44.85 -14.28
N THR A 201 -46.73 -44.31 -14.11
CA THR A 201 -47.26 -43.22 -14.93
C THR A 201 -46.63 -41.85 -14.60
N LEU A 202 -46.11 -41.68 -13.39
CA LEU A 202 -45.31 -40.50 -13.02
C LEU A 202 -43.91 -40.59 -13.63
N ASP A 203 -43.23 -41.73 -13.52
CA ASP A 203 -41.89 -41.96 -14.05
C ASP A 203 -41.86 -41.79 -15.58
N GLU A 204 -42.88 -42.30 -16.28
CA GLU A 204 -43.09 -42.11 -17.73
C GLU A 204 -43.29 -40.64 -18.14
N LYS A 205 -43.84 -39.81 -17.24
CA LYS A 205 -44.05 -38.36 -17.45
C LYS A 205 -42.84 -37.52 -17.09
N THR A 206 -42.08 -37.90 -16.07
CA THR A 206 -40.84 -37.22 -15.67
C THR A 206 -39.69 -37.49 -16.65
N SER A 207 -39.82 -38.51 -17.50
CA SER A 207 -38.85 -38.89 -18.53
C SER A 207 -39.10 -38.25 -19.91
N GLN A 208 -40.05 -37.30 -20.02
CA GLN A 208 -40.41 -36.56 -21.25
C GLN A 208 -40.10 -35.06 -21.11
#